data_AF-A0ABD6WMQ6-F1
#
_entry.id   AF-A0ABD6WMQ6-F1
#
_cell.length_a   1.000
_cell.length_b   1.000
_cell.length_c   1.000
_cell.angle_alpha   90.00
_cell.angle_beta   90.00
_cell.angle_gamma   90.00
#
_symmetry.space_group_name_H-M   'P 1'
#
loop_
_entity.id
_entity.type
_entity.pdbx_description
1 polymer ?
#
loop_
_entity_poly.entity_id
_entity_poly.type
_entity_poly.pdbx_seq_one_letter_code
_entity_poly.pdbx_strand_id
1 'polypeptide(L)'
;MADELLGLVRRGVKTATASLAEEGAPAAGDHWIVCDGTGAARIVLVTDEVRTGPLDSVDDAFAWAEGEGDRTRASWLDGHRRYFSRVSPGGIGDLVFERFRVVWPEADAERAASFARSVGASRPEELDGTPAQD
;
A
#
# COMPACT_ATOMS: atom_id res chain seq x y z
N MET A 1 -7.16 -4.54 -13.44
CA MET A 1 -6.71 -4.42 -12.03
C MET A 1 -5.37 -5.09 -11.80
N ALA A 2 -5.22 -6.41 -11.95
CA ALA A 2 -3.94 -7.10 -11.68
C ALA A 2 -2.71 -6.47 -12.38
N ASP A 3 -2.77 -6.25 -13.70
CA ASP A 3 -1.65 -5.68 -14.46
C ASP A 3 -1.33 -4.23 -14.09
N GLU A 4 -2.37 -3.46 -13.74
CA GLU A 4 -2.23 -2.07 -13.34
C GLU A 4 -1.54 -1.95 -11.97
N LEU A 5 -1.99 -2.74 -10.99
CA LEU A 5 -1.39 -2.82 -9.67
C LEU A 5 0.05 -3.33 -9.75
N LEU A 6 0.29 -4.36 -10.56
CA LEU A 6 1.65 -4.86 -10.83
C LEU A 6 2.55 -3.76 -11.39
N GLY A 7 2.03 -2.94 -12.31
CA GLY A 7 2.74 -1.78 -12.85
C GLY A 7 3.11 -0.75 -11.79
N LEU A 8 2.22 -0.46 -10.84
CA LEU A 8 2.49 0.44 -9.71
C LEU A 8 3.56 -0.10 -8.78
N VAL A 9 3.49 -1.39 -8.44
CA VAL A 9 4.47 -2.06 -7.58
C VAL A 9 5.85 -2.09 -8.23
N ARG A 10 5.95 -2.45 -9.52
CA ARG A 10 7.22 -2.46 -10.27
C ARG A 10 7.91 -1.09 -10.37
N ARG A 11 7.14 -0.01 -10.26
CA ARG A 11 7.67 1.37 -10.23
C ARG A 11 8.00 1.86 -8.83
N GLY A 12 7.67 1.10 -7.78
CA GLY A 12 7.77 1.54 -6.38
C GLY A 12 6.73 2.58 -5.99
N VAL A 13 5.68 2.78 -6.80
CA VAL A 13 4.56 3.69 -6.47
C VAL A 13 3.67 3.08 -5.40
N LYS A 14 3.36 1.79 -5.55
CA LYS A 14 2.62 0.98 -4.57
C LYS A 14 3.61 0.14 -3.76
N THR A 15 3.66 0.40 -2.47
CA THR A 15 4.54 -0.24 -1.46
C THR A 15 3.77 -0.63 -0.20
N ALA A 16 2.44 -0.53 -0.25
CA ALA A 16 1.55 -0.92 0.82
C ALA A 16 0.29 -1.57 0.28
N THR A 17 -0.38 -2.37 1.12
CA THR A 17 -1.67 -2.99 0.83
C THR A 17 -2.45 -3.23 2.11
N ALA A 18 -3.77 -3.27 2.01
CA ALA A 18 -4.65 -3.67 3.12
C ALA A 18 -5.50 -4.89 2.78
N SER A 19 -5.71 -5.75 3.76
CA SER A 19 -6.60 -6.92 3.69
C SER A 19 -7.43 -7.06 4.96
N LEU A 20 -8.49 -7.86 4.93
CA LEU A 20 -9.22 -8.22 6.15
C LEU A 20 -8.32 -9.04 7.08
N ALA A 21 -8.43 -8.81 8.39
CA ALA A 21 -7.74 -9.63 9.37
C ALA A 21 -8.38 -11.03 9.43
N GLU A 22 -7.65 -12.02 8.91
CA GLU A 22 -8.02 -13.43 8.89
C GLU A 22 -6.87 -14.29 9.42
N GLU A 23 -7.11 -15.58 9.67
CA GLU A 23 -6.05 -16.51 10.05
C GLU A 23 -5.00 -16.62 8.94
N GLY A 24 -3.72 -16.53 9.32
CA GLY A 24 -2.61 -16.58 8.34
C GLY A 24 -2.26 -15.25 7.70
N ALA A 25 -2.56 -14.12 8.36
CA ALA A 25 -2.02 -12.82 7.98
C ALA A 25 -0.48 -12.87 7.84
N PRO A 26 0.09 -12.15 6.86
CA PRO A 26 1.53 -12.13 6.64
C PRO A 26 2.26 -11.60 7.88
N ALA A 27 3.50 -12.06 8.07
CA ALA A 27 4.44 -11.55 9.04
C ALA A 27 5.55 -10.76 8.35
N ALA A 28 6.20 -9.86 9.10
CA ALA A 28 7.41 -9.21 8.62
C ALA A 28 8.49 -10.25 8.26
N GLY A 29 9.06 -10.12 7.07
CA GLY A 29 10.00 -11.07 6.47
C GLY A 29 9.37 -12.09 5.53
N ASP A 30 8.03 -12.21 5.51
CA ASP A 30 7.36 -13.13 4.58
C ASP A 30 7.54 -12.69 3.13
N HIS A 31 7.62 -13.68 2.25
CA HIS A 31 7.76 -13.46 0.82
C HIS A 31 6.50 -13.90 0.10
N TRP A 32 6.11 -13.13 -0.91
CA TRP A 32 4.95 -13.46 -1.73
C TRP A 32 5.15 -13.08 -3.19
N ILE A 33 4.46 -13.81 -4.06
CA ILE A 33 4.58 -13.70 -5.51
C ILE A 33 3.38 -12.91 -6.03
N VAL A 34 3.64 -11.87 -6.80
CA VAL A 34 2.58 -11.16 -7.53
C VAL A 34 2.56 -11.66 -8.97
N CYS A 35 1.37 -12.10 -9.40
CA CYS A 35 1.10 -12.53 -10.76
C CYS A 35 0.47 -11.42 -11.61
N ASP A 36 0.64 -11.51 -12.93
CA ASP A 36 -0.14 -10.71 -13.87
C ASP A 36 -1.57 -11.24 -14.03
N GLY A 37 -2.39 -10.57 -14.85
CA GLY A 37 -3.78 -10.96 -15.10
C GLY A 37 -3.95 -12.34 -15.74
N THR A 38 -2.87 -12.96 -16.26
CA THR A 38 -2.90 -14.33 -16.79
C THR A 38 -2.57 -15.38 -15.72
N GLY A 39 -2.15 -14.95 -14.53
CA GLY A 39 -1.68 -15.82 -13.46
C GLY A 39 -0.18 -16.14 -13.53
N ALA A 40 0.56 -15.58 -14.49
CA ALA A 40 2.01 -15.78 -14.56
C ALA A 40 2.73 -14.99 -13.46
N ALA A 41 3.65 -15.63 -12.74
CA ALA A 41 4.46 -14.98 -11.70
C ALA A 41 5.37 -13.90 -12.29
N ARG A 42 5.35 -12.68 -11.72
CA ARG A 42 6.06 -11.52 -12.28
C ARG A 42 7.06 -10.87 -11.37
N ILE A 43 6.80 -10.84 -10.07
CA ILE A 43 7.68 -10.25 -9.06
C ILE A 43 7.57 -11.00 -7.74
N VAL A 44 8.63 -10.92 -6.94
CA VAL A 44 8.64 -11.35 -5.54
C VAL A 44 8.74 -10.12 -4.65
N LEU A 45 7.89 -10.08 -3.65
CA LEU A 45 7.86 -9.08 -2.60
C LEU A 45 8.36 -9.66 -1.29
N VAL A 46 8.87 -8.81 -0.41
CA VAL A 46 9.04 -9.11 1.01
C VAL A 46 8.24 -8.11 1.84
N THR A 47 7.52 -8.61 2.83
CA THR A 47 6.81 -7.83 3.83
C THR A 47 7.83 -7.20 4.79
N ASP A 48 7.87 -5.87 4.87
CA ASP A 48 8.77 -5.15 5.77
C ASP A 48 8.08 -4.84 7.12
N GLU A 49 6.80 -4.49 7.09
CA GLU A 49 6.02 -4.11 8.28
C GLU A 49 4.58 -4.65 8.17
N VAL A 50 4.04 -5.07 9.31
CA VAL A 50 2.63 -5.46 9.45
C VAL A 50 2.05 -4.80 10.68
N ARG A 51 0.88 -4.18 10.52
CA ARG A 51 0.07 -3.63 11.60
C ARG A 51 -1.38 -4.03 11.43
N THR A 52 -2.08 -4.32 12.52
CA THR A 52 -3.52 -4.58 12.51
C THR A 52 -4.28 -3.43 13.16
N GLY A 53 -5.46 -3.10 12.64
CA GLY A 53 -6.36 -2.14 13.26
C GLY A 53 -7.59 -1.83 12.40
N PRO A 54 -8.48 -0.93 12.86
CA PRO A 54 -9.68 -0.59 12.11
C PRO A 54 -9.35 0.16 10.82
N LEU A 55 -10.25 0.10 9.83
CA LEU A 55 -10.12 0.77 8.53
C LEU A 55 -9.69 2.24 8.63
N ASP A 56 -10.25 2.99 9.59
CA ASP A 56 -10.01 4.42 9.77
C ASP A 56 -8.68 4.75 10.47
N SER A 57 -7.96 3.74 10.99
CA SER A 57 -6.61 3.89 11.55
C SER A 57 -5.52 4.09 10.48
N VAL A 58 -5.89 4.06 9.20
CA VAL A 58 -5.01 4.44 8.10
C VAL A 58 -4.58 5.91 8.23
N ASP A 59 -3.30 6.21 7.96
CA ASP A 59 -2.78 7.57 7.87
C ASP A 59 -2.54 7.99 6.41
N ASP A 60 -2.24 9.27 6.19
CA ASP A 60 -1.99 9.81 4.84
C ASP A 60 -0.76 9.16 4.20
N ALA A 61 0.24 8.79 5.00
CA ALA A 61 1.47 8.15 4.51
C ALA A 61 1.20 6.74 3.98
N PHE A 62 0.30 5.99 4.61
CA PHE A 62 -0.11 4.66 4.18
C PHE A 62 -1.00 4.74 2.93
N ALA A 63 -2.02 5.60 2.95
CA ALA A 63 -2.88 5.82 1.78
C ALA A 63 -2.05 6.25 0.56
N TRP A 64 -1.07 7.13 0.77
CA TRP A 64 -0.12 7.51 -0.27
C TRP A 64 0.71 6.32 -0.75
N ALA A 65 1.25 5.52 0.17
CA ALA A 65 2.10 4.37 -0.15
C ALA A 65 1.36 3.24 -0.87
N GLU A 66 0.05 3.13 -0.73
CA GLU A 66 -0.75 2.18 -1.51
C GLU A 66 -0.81 2.57 -3.00
N GLY A 67 -0.65 3.86 -3.32
CA GLY A 67 -0.31 4.32 -4.66
C GLY A 67 -1.44 4.27 -5.69
N GLU A 68 -2.66 3.94 -5.28
CA GLU A 68 -3.85 3.87 -6.11
C GLU A 68 -4.62 5.21 -6.13
N GLY A 69 -5.36 5.47 -7.21
CA GLY A 69 -6.19 6.66 -7.35
C GLY A 69 -5.42 7.97 -7.24
N ASP A 70 -5.98 8.95 -6.52
CA ASP A 70 -5.35 10.25 -6.25
C ASP A 70 -4.39 10.24 -5.04
N ARG A 71 -4.21 9.07 -4.41
CA ARG A 71 -3.31 8.83 -3.28
C ARG A 71 -3.63 9.65 -2.02
N THR A 72 -4.88 10.10 -1.88
CA THR A 72 -5.35 10.76 -0.66
C THR A 72 -5.99 9.75 0.30
N ARG A 73 -5.91 10.00 1.61
CA ARG A 73 -6.61 9.18 2.62
C ARG A 73 -8.12 9.16 2.42
N ALA A 74 -8.70 10.28 1.98
CA ALA A 74 -10.14 10.39 1.75
C ALA A 74 -10.62 9.44 0.64
N SER A 75 -9.93 9.43 -0.51
CA SER A 75 -10.27 8.52 -1.61
C SER A 75 -9.97 7.07 -1.25
N TRP A 76 -8.88 6.82 -0.52
CA TRP A 76 -8.52 5.50 0.00
C TRP A 76 -9.65 4.92 0.86
N LEU A 77 -10.14 5.70 1.84
CA LEU A 77 -11.21 5.28 2.74
C LEU A 77 -12.52 5.01 2.02
N ASP A 78 -12.91 5.86 1.06
CA ASP A 78 -14.13 5.66 0.27
C ASP A 78 -14.03 4.38 -0.59
N GLY A 79 -12.91 4.19 -1.28
CA GLY A 79 -12.65 3.00 -2.09
C GLY A 79 -12.65 1.71 -1.27
N HIS A 80 -11.90 1.68 -0.17
CA HIS A 80 -11.76 0.50 0.68
C HIS A 80 -13.04 0.19 1.43
N ARG A 81 -13.79 1.20 1.89
CA ARG A 81 -15.12 0.97 2.51
C ARG A 81 -16.05 0.28 1.52
N ARG A 82 -16.12 0.76 0.27
CA ARG A 82 -16.92 0.12 -0.78
C ARG A 82 -16.45 -1.29 -1.08
N TYR A 83 -15.13 -1.52 -1.13
CA TYR A 83 -14.57 -2.84 -1.38
C TYR A 83 -14.90 -3.83 -0.25
N PHE A 84 -14.53 -3.51 0.98
CA PHE A 84 -14.72 -4.39 2.13
C PHE A 84 -16.19 -4.61 2.48
N SER A 85 -17.07 -3.64 2.26
CA SER A 85 -18.52 -3.89 2.41
C SER A 85 -19.07 -4.90 1.41
N ARG A 86 -18.44 -5.10 0.25
CA ARG A 86 -18.84 -6.15 -0.72
C ARG A 86 -18.32 -7.52 -0.32
N VAL A 87 -17.07 -7.59 0.16
CA VAL A 87 -16.40 -8.87 0.47
C VAL A 87 -16.63 -9.36 1.90
N SER A 88 -17.03 -8.48 2.81
CA SER A 88 -17.45 -8.81 4.19
C SER A 88 -18.84 -8.22 4.50
N PRO A 89 -19.93 -8.85 4.04
CA PRO A 89 -21.29 -8.37 4.27
C PRO A 89 -21.71 -8.27 5.75
N GLY A 90 -21.02 -8.99 6.63
CA GLY A 90 -21.26 -8.97 8.08
C GLY A 90 -20.67 -7.76 8.82
N GLY A 91 -19.92 -6.92 8.10
CA GLY A 91 -19.21 -5.77 8.67
C GLY A 91 -17.72 -5.80 8.37
N ILE A 92 -17.11 -4.63 8.35
CA ILE A 92 -15.66 -4.48 8.17
C ILE A 92 -15.04 -4.62 9.57
N GLY A 93 -14.37 -5.74 9.81
CA GLY A 93 -13.57 -5.95 11.02
C GLY A 93 -12.24 -5.20 10.94
N ASP A 94 -11.28 -5.62 11.76
CA ASP A 94 -9.92 -5.11 11.65
C ASP A 94 -9.30 -5.50 10.30
N LEU A 95 -8.41 -4.63 9.84
CA LEU A 95 -7.60 -4.84 8.66
C LEU A 95 -6.15 -5.11 9.04
N VAL A 96 -5.47 -5.86 8.19
CA VAL A 96 -4.03 -6.00 8.17
C VAL A 96 -3.48 -4.99 7.18
N PHE A 97 -2.62 -4.11 7.66
CA PHE A 97 -1.89 -3.10 6.90
C PHE A 97 -0.46 -3.58 6.71
N GLU A 98 -0.09 -3.83 5.46
CA GLU A 98 1.23 -4.32 5.10
C GLU A 98 2.02 -3.25 4.36
N ARG A 99 3.30 -3.10 4.70
CA ARG A 99 4.30 -2.46 3.84
C ARG A 99 5.26 -3.50 3.30
N PHE A 100 5.64 -3.34 2.05
CA PHE A 100 6.50 -4.29 1.35
C PHE A 100 7.43 -3.59 0.36
N ARG A 101 8.42 -4.36 -0.10
CA ARG A 101 9.32 -3.96 -1.17
C ARG A 101 9.55 -5.09 -2.17
N VAL A 102 9.84 -4.70 -3.41
CA VAL A 102 10.22 -5.64 -4.46
C VAL A 102 11.63 -6.16 -4.20
N VAL A 103 11.82 -7.47 -4.29
CA VAL A 103 13.13 -8.13 -4.15
C VAL A 103 13.54 -8.90 -5.42
N TRP A 104 12.60 -9.16 -6.32
CA TRP A 104 12.89 -9.80 -7.61
C TRP A 104 11.82 -9.45 -8.66
N PRO A 105 12.18 -9.33 -9.96
CA PRO A 105 13.54 -9.31 -10.51
C PRO A 105 14.38 -8.14 -9.99
N GLU A 106 15.71 -8.29 -10.01
CA GLU A 106 16.65 -7.26 -9.51
C GLU A 106 16.42 -5.91 -10.18
N ALA A 107 16.21 -5.89 -11.49
CA ALA A 107 15.92 -4.65 -12.23
C ALA A 107 14.62 -3.95 -11.78
N ASP A 108 13.61 -4.71 -11.32
CA ASP A 108 12.38 -4.13 -10.77
C ASP A 108 12.61 -3.66 -9.32
N ALA A 109 13.39 -4.39 -8.53
CA ALA A 109 13.80 -3.99 -7.18
C ALA A 109 14.60 -2.68 -7.17
N GLU A 110 15.60 -2.57 -8.05
CA GLU A 110 16.40 -1.35 -8.22
C GLU A 110 15.56 -0.16 -8.65
N ARG A 111 14.65 -0.37 -9.61
CA ARG A 111 13.75 0.68 -10.09
C ARG A 111 12.83 1.17 -8.98
N ALA A 112 12.20 0.27 -8.25
CA ALA A 112 11.32 0.61 -7.14
C ALA A 112 12.08 1.35 -6.03
N ALA A 113 13.28 0.90 -5.67
CA ALA A 113 14.12 1.56 -4.69
C ALA A 113 14.58 2.96 -5.15
N SER A 114 14.85 3.14 -6.45
CA SER A 114 15.21 4.43 -7.02
C SER A 114 14.06 5.44 -6.92
N PHE A 115 12.83 5.01 -7.20
CA PHE A 115 11.64 5.85 -7.04
C PHE A 115 11.42 6.26 -5.58
N ALA A 116 11.58 5.33 -4.63
CA ALA A 116 11.45 5.66 -3.21
C ALA A 116 12.45 6.75 -2.78
N ARG A 117 13.68 6.73 -3.30
CA ARG A 117 14.69 7.77 -3.03
C ARG A 117 14.37 9.11 -3.69
N SER A 118 13.84 9.12 -4.91
CA SER A 118 13.48 10.36 -5.60
C SER A 118 12.27 11.04 -4.95
N VAL A 119 11.30 10.26 -4.47
CA VAL A 119 10.13 10.76 -3.73
C VAL A 119 10.50 11.15 -2.30
N GLY A 120 11.43 10.45 -1.65
CA GLY A 120 11.98 10.85 -0.34
C GLY A 120 12.73 12.19 -0.37
N ALA A 121 13.25 12.59 -1.54
CA ALA A 121 13.78 13.93 -1.78
C ALA A 121 12.69 15.00 -2.01
N SER A 122 11.43 14.59 -2.10
CA SER A 122 10.24 15.42 -2.34
C SER A 122 9.12 15.00 -1.38
N ARG A 123 9.36 15.01 -0.06
CA ARG A 123 8.25 14.96 0.91
C ARG A 123 7.60 16.35 0.96
N PRO A 124 6.27 16.48 1.03
CA PRO A 124 5.66 17.73 1.47
C PRO A 124 6.11 17.96 2.91
N GLU A 125 6.99 18.94 3.12
CA GLU A 125 7.16 19.53 4.44
C GLU A 125 5.81 20.15 4.83
N GLU A 126 5.28 19.68 5.96
CA GLU A 126 4.57 20.48 6.96
C GLU A 126 3.77 21.68 6.42
N LEU A 127 2.50 21.44 6.05
CA LEU A 127 1.46 22.41 6.37
C LEU A 127 1.05 22.20 7.82
N ASP A 128 1.99 22.40 8.75
CA ASP A 128 1.72 22.45 10.18
C ASP A 128 1.51 23.92 10.59
N GLY A 129 0.62 24.13 11.54
CA GLY A 129 -0.14 25.37 11.69
C GLY A 129 0.54 26.55 12.41
N THR A 130 0.08 27.74 12.00
CA THR A 130 -0.24 28.96 12.79
C THR A 130 0.91 29.80 13.41
N PRO A 131 0.74 31.14 13.63
CA PRO A 131 -0.37 31.76 14.38
C PRO A 131 -1.09 32.93 13.67
N ALA A 132 -2.29 33.22 14.16
CA ALA A 132 -3.02 34.47 13.93
C ALA A 132 -2.22 35.67 14.47
N GLN A 133 -2.17 36.77 13.71
CA GLN A 133 -2.17 38.15 14.22
C GLN A 133 -2.72 39.11 13.15
N ASP A 134 -3.83 39.78 13.47
CA ASP A 134 -4.02 41.22 13.32
C ASP A 134 -5.11 41.68 14.30
#